data_AF-A0A1W9X713-F1
#
_entry.id   AF-A0A1W9X713-F1
#
_cell.length_a   1.000
_cell.length_b   1.000
_cell.length_c   1.000
_cell.angle_alpha   90.00
_cell.angle_beta   90.00
_cell.angle_gamma   90.00
#
_symmetry.space_group_name_H-M   'P 1'
#
loop_
_entity.id
_entity.type
_entity.pdbx_description
1 polymer ?
#
loop_
_entity_poly.entity_id
_entity_poly.type
_entity_poly.pdbx_seq_one_letter_code
_entity_poly.pdbx_strand_id
1 'polypeptide(L)'
;MIPTQEPAPFSEAEADWDLKRLYLDLTAVKGKTLSPIEKLHLRGLLCGCSPTDIASTRHKTPRAINVNLCKTVYHYVKILVNRGDEKVDNWRNIREWLEEAGYKIPSTEQSVTTQSIPMDATIHVSNTSIKTLNVEKNTITVNRDKNTITIDINIQLVAPLPTDSSKED
;
A
#
# COMPACT_ATOMS: atom_id res chain seq x y z
N MET A 1 7.99 10.58 -39.72
CA MET A 1 8.02 11.59 -38.64
C MET A 1 7.08 11.09 -37.56
N ILE A 2 7.63 10.37 -36.57
CA ILE A 2 6.86 9.89 -35.42
C ILE A 2 6.69 11.11 -34.51
N PRO A 3 5.47 11.49 -34.08
CA PRO A 3 5.33 12.58 -33.15
C PRO A 3 5.96 12.12 -31.83
N THR A 4 7.08 12.73 -31.46
CA THR A 4 7.68 12.61 -30.13
C THR A 4 6.60 13.06 -29.14
N GLN A 5 5.86 12.12 -28.55
CA GLN A 5 5.03 12.40 -27.39
C GLN A 5 6.01 12.75 -26.27
N GLU A 6 6.25 14.05 -26.10
CA GLU A 6 6.77 14.60 -24.85
C GLU A 6 6.03 13.91 -23.69
N PRO A 7 6.75 13.36 -22.70
CA PRO A 7 6.12 12.71 -21.57
C PRO A 7 5.13 13.69 -20.93
N ALA A 8 3.90 13.24 -20.71
CA ALA A 8 2.89 14.07 -20.09
C ALA A 8 3.44 14.56 -18.73
N PRO A 9 3.41 15.88 -18.45
CA PRO A 9 4.00 16.39 -17.23
C PRO A 9 3.33 15.76 -16.00
N PHE A 10 4.15 15.46 -14.99
CA PHE A 10 3.75 14.76 -13.76
C PHE A 10 3.26 13.33 -14.01
N SER A 11 3.85 12.62 -14.99
CA SER A 11 3.54 11.21 -15.26
C SER A 11 3.94 10.28 -14.11
N GLU A 12 4.85 10.70 -13.24
CA GLU A 12 5.29 9.93 -12.07
C GLU A 12 4.13 9.62 -11.11
N ALA A 13 3.10 10.48 -11.08
CA ALA A 13 1.90 10.24 -10.26
C ALA A 13 1.18 8.92 -10.63
N GLU A 14 1.32 8.43 -11.86
CA GLU A 14 0.71 7.16 -12.29
C GLU A 14 1.35 5.93 -11.62
N ALA A 15 2.58 6.06 -11.10
CA ALA A 15 3.27 4.97 -10.42
C ALA A 15 2.79 4.80 -8.96
N ASP A 16 2.52 5.90 -8.27
CA ASP A 16 2.23 5.90 -6.83
C ASP A 16 0.73 5.98 -6.51
N TRP A 17 -0.12 6.33 -7.48
CA TRP A 17 -1.53 6.63 -7.25
C TRP A 17 -2.46 5.94 -8.24
N ASP A 18 -3.60 5.45 -7.75
CA ASP A 18 -4.67 4.92 -8.60
C ASP A 18 -5.44 6.08 -9.25
N LEU A 19 -4.82 6.69 -10.27
CA LEU A 19 -5.41 7.80 -10.99
C LEU A 19 -6.71 7.42 -11.69
N LYS A 20 -6.88 6.14 -12.08
CA LYS A 20 -8.08 5.68 -12.76
C LYS A 20 -9.28 5.77 -11.84
N ARG A 21 -9.17 5.22 -10.62
CA ARG A 21 -10.21 5.30 -9.60
C ARG A 21 -10.42 6.73 -9.14
N LEU A 22 -9.34 7.47 -8.89
CA LEU A 22 -9.42 8.87 -8.46
C LEU A 22 -10.14 9.75 -9.46
N TYR A 23 -9.88 9.61 -10.77
CA TYR A 23 -10.57 10.37 -11.80
C TYR A 23 -12.04 9.98 -11.95
N LEU A 24 -12.36 8.70 -11.77
CA LEU A 24 -13.74 8.22 -11.80
C LEU A 24 -14.54 8.85 -10.66
N ASP A 25 -14.01 8.75 -9.44
CA ASP A 25 -14.69 9.22 -8.23
C ASP A 25 -14.83 10.74 -8.22
N LEU A 26 -13.78 11.48 -8.62
CA LEU A 26 -13.85 12.92 -8.76
C LEU A 26 -14.81 13.36 -9.89
N THR A 27 -14.93 12.57 -10.96
CA THR A 27 -15.93 12.84 -12.03
C THR A 27 -17.35 12.63 -11.50
N ALA A 28 -17.56 11.62 -10.66
CA ALA A 28 -18.85 11.38 -10.00
C ALA A 28 -19.22 12.54 -9.07
N VAL A 29 -18.28 13.02 -8.25
CA VAL A 29 -18.45 14.18 -7.37
C VAL A 29 -18.74 15.46 -8.17
N LYS A 30 -17.99 15.69 -9.25
CA LYS A 30 -18.11 16.88 -10.08
C LYS A 30 -19.38 16.87 -10.96
N GLY A 31 -19.97 15.70 -11.20
CA GLY A 31 -21.09 15.50 -12.11
C GLY A 31 -20.74 15.64 -13.60
N LYS A 32 -19.46 15.85 -13.94
CA LYS A 32 -18.94 15.95 -15.31
C LYS A 32 -17.48 15.55 -15.36
N THR A 33 -17.00 15.22 -16.54
CA THR A 33 -15.61 14.78 -16.74
C THR A 33 -14.61 15.85 -16.25
N LEU A 34 -13.55 15.37 -15.60
CA LEU A 34 -12.39 16.21 -15.28
C LEU A 34 -11.73 16.70 -16.58
N SER A 35 -11.54 18.01 -16.68
CA SER A 35 -10.81 18.62 -17.79
C SER A 35 -9.33 18.20 -17.77
N PRO A 36 -8.64 18.24 -18.92
CA PRO A 36 -7.21 17.96 -18.96
C PRO A 36 -6.38 18.83 -18.02
N ILE A 37 -6.83 20.06 -17.76
CA ILE A 37 -6.16 21.00 -16.85
C ILE A 37 -6.29 20.55 -15.40
N GLU A 38 -7.50 20.16 -14.97
CA GLU A 38 -7.73 19.66 -13.60
C GLU A 38 -6.96 18.36 -13.35
N LYS A 39 -6.93 17.44 -14.32
CA LYS A 39 -6.15 16.20 -14.22
C LYS A 39 -4.65 16.48 -14.04
N LEU A 40 -4.12 17.43 -14.79
CA LEU A 40 -2.72 17.81 -14.71
C LEU A 40 -2.38 18.50 -13.38
N HIS A 41 -3.25 19.40 -12.91
CA HIS A 41 -3.06 20.02 -11.59
C HIS A 41 -3.11 18.97 -10.47
N LEU A 42 -4.03 18.01 -10.55
CA LEU A 42 -4.10 16.91 -9.60
C LEU A 42 -2.81 16.09 -9.61
N ARG A 43 -2.31 15.68 -10.79
CA ARG A 43 -1.04 14.94 -10.90
C ARG A 43 0.13 15.72 -10.28
N GLY A 44 0.23 17.02 -10.55
CA GLY A 44 1.26 17.86 -9.94
C GLY A 44 1.22 17.83 -8.41
N LEU A 45 0.02 17.92 -7.80
CA LEU A 45 -0.13 17.82 -6.35
C LEU A 45 0.25 16.44 -5.81
N LEU A 46 -0.12 15.37 -6.52
CA LEU A 46 0.18 13.99 -6.11
C LEU A 46 1.68 13.67 -6.20
N CYS A 47 2.39 14.26 -7.17
CA CYS A 47 3.85 14.23 -7.26
C CYS A 47 4.55 15.06 -6.16
N GLY A 48 3.81 15.77 -5.32
CA GLY A 48 4.39 16.64 -4.29
C GLY A 48 4.89 17.99 -4.82
N CYS A 49 4.41 18.43 -6.00
CA CYS A 49 4.72 19.75 -6.53
C CYS A 49 3.80 20.81 -5.92
N SER A 50 4.38 21.96 -5.55
CA SER A 50 3.61 23.09 -5.05
C SER A 50 2.83 23.78 -6.18
N PRO A 51 1.80 24.59 -5.86
CA PRO A 51 1.12 25.42 -6.85
C PRO A 51 2.05 26.33 -7.66
N THR A 52 3.19 26.73 -7.08
CA THR A 52 4.23 27.52 -7.74
C THR A 52 4.99 26.70 -8.78
N ASP A 53 5.31 25.44 -8.47
CA ASP A 53 5.99 24.53 -9.40
C ASP A 53 5.08 24.21 -10.59
N ILE A 54 3.81 23.90 -10.31
CA ILE A 54 2.78 23.65 -11.32
C ILE A 54 2.58 24.87 -12.23
N ALA A 55 2.64 26.08 -11.65
CA ALA A 55 2.52 27.33 -12.41
C ALA A 55 3.71 27.56 -13.36
N SER A 56 4.91 27.20 -12.90
CA SER A 56 6.14 27.28 -13.69
C SER A 56 6.07 26.36 -14.91
N THR A 57 5.60 25.12 -14.75
CA THR A 57 5.35 24.17 -15.85
C THR A 57 4.31 24.68 -16.85
N ARG A 58 3.41 25.56 -16.44
CA ARG A 58 2.31 26.09 -17.26
C ARG A 58 2.58 27.50 -17.82
N HIS A 59 3.74 28.10 -17.55
CA HIS A 59 4.02 29.51 -17.82
C HIS A 59 2.89 30.45 -17.33
N LYS A 60 2.26 30.11 -16.20
CA LYS A 60 1.18 30.88 -15.58
C LYS A 60 1.64 31.47 -14.26
N THR A 61 0.91 32.45 -13.75
CA THR A 61 1.17 32.99 -12.42
C THR A 61 0.71 32.01 -11.34
N PRO A 62 1.49 31.80 -10.26
CA PRO A 62 1.11 30.96 -9.13
C PRO A 62 -0.25 31.31 -8.54
N ARG A 63 -0.60 32.61 -8.55
CA ARG A 63 -1.89 33.11 -8.07
C ARG A 63 -3.07 32.59 -8.89
N ALA A 64 -2.95 32.53 -10.22
CA ALA A 64 -3.99 32.00 -11.08
C ALA A 64 -4.18 30.49 -10.90
N ILE A 65 -3.08 29.74 -10.70
CA ILE A 65 -3.14 28.31 -10.41
C ILE A 65 -3.79 28.05 -9.05
N ASN A 66 -3.40 28.79 -8.01
CA ASN A 66 -3.95 28.63 -6.66
C ASN A 66 -5.47 28.89 -6.63
N VAL A 67 -5.95 29.96 -7.26
CA VAL A 67 -7.39 30.23 -7.36
C VAL A 67 -8.12 29.12 -8.11
N ASN A 68 -7.52 28.57 -9.17
CA ASN A 68 -8.12 27.47 -9.92
C ASN A 68 -8.19 26.20 -9.07
N LEU A 69 -7.09 25.84 -8.39
CA LEU A 69 -7.02 24.70 -7.47
C LEU A 69 -8.07 24.78 -6.36
N CYS A 70 -8.17 25.94 -5.69
CA CYS A 70 -9.16 26.17 -4.65
C CYS A 70 -10.60 25.97 -5.13
N LYS A 71 -10.92 26.43 -6.34
CA LYS A 71 -12.27 26.35 -6.92
C LYS A 71 -12.61 24.99 -7.53
N THR A 72 -11.60 24.18 -7.87
CA THR A 72 -11.80 22.94 -8.61
C THR A 72 -11.31 21.75 -7.81
N VAL A 73 -10.02 21.39 -7.95
CA VAL A 73 -9.42 20.19 -7.38
C VAL A 73 -9.63 20.11 -5.86
N TYR A 74 -9.37 21.18 -5.11
CA TYR A 74 -9.54 21.18 -3.66
C TYR A 74 -10.99 21.00 -3.25
N HIS A 75 -11.92 21.65 -3.96
CA HIS A 75 -13.34 21.54 -3.70
C HIS A 75 -13.85 20.10 -3.94
N TYR A 76 -13.48 19.49 -5.06
CA TYR A 76 -13.90 18.12 -5.37
C TYR A 76 -13.29 17.10 -4.42
N VAL A 77 -12.01 17.24 -4.07
CA VAL A 77 -11.35 16.35 -3.11
C VAL A 77 -12.03 16.45 -1.74
N LYS A 78 -12.36 17.65 -1.26
CA LYS A 78 -13.09 17.81 0.02
C LYS A 78 -14.40 17.06 0.05
N ILE A 79 -15.19 17.15 -1.01
CA ILE A 79 -16.47 16.44 -1.11
C ILE A 79 -16.21 14.92 -1.14
N LEU A 80 -15.21 14.49 -1.91
CA LEU A 80 -14.85 13.08 -2.04
C LEU A 80 -14.46 12.44 -0.71
N VAL A 81 -13.66 13.13 0.11
CA VAL A 81 -13.20 12.63 1.42
C VAL A 81 -14.12 13.04 2.57
N ASN A 82 -15.29 13.62 2.27
CA ASN A 82 -16.28 14.09 3.24
C ASN A 82 -15.73 15.08 4.29
N ARG A 83 -14.81 15.97 3.89
CA ARG A 83 -14.19 17.03 4.72
C ARG A 83 -14.68 18.43 4.35
N GLY A 84 -15.99 18.58 4.13
CA GLY A 84 -16.61 19.79 3.54
C GLY A 84 -16.24 21.11 4.24
N ASP A 85 -16.13 21.09 5.56
CA ASP A 85 -15.86 22.29 6.38
C ASP A 85 -14.37 22.51 6.70
N GLU A 86 -13.50 21.55 6.41
CA GLU A 86 -12.09 21.64 6.75
C GLU A 86 -11.35 22.55 5.77
N LYS A 87 -10.64 23.58 6.25
CA LYS A 87 -9.86 24.46 5.36
C LYS A 87 -8.62 23.73 4.83
N VAL A 88 -8.38 23.87 3.52
CA VAL A 88 -7.12 23.44 2.90
C VAL A 88 -6.13 24.59 3.09
N ASP A 89 -5.51 24.65 4.26
CA ASP A 89 -4.51 25.68 4.56
C ASP A 89 -3.15 25.34 3.94
N ASN A 90 -2.89 24.05 3.69
CA ASN A 90 -1.69 23.56 3.01
C ASN A 90 -2.09 22.60 1.88
N TRP A 91 -1.50 22.81 0.69
CA TRP A 91 -1.74 21.96 -0.48
C TRP A 91 -1.34 20.50 -0.24
N ARG A 92 -0.43 20.24 0.71
CA ARG A 92 -0.01 18.90 1.12
C ARG A 92 -1.15 18.08 1.73
N ASN A 93 -2.11 18.73 2.38
CA ASN A 93 -3.27 18.07 2.98
C ASN A 93 -4.07 17.30 1.91
N ILE A 94 -4.10 17.78 0.66
CA ILE A 94 -4.76 17.06 -0.44
C ILE A 94 -4.14 15.68 -0.68
N ARG A 95 -2.81 15.59 -0.62
CA ARG A 95 -2.09 14.33 -0.77
C ARG A 95 -2.42 13.41 0.40
N GLU A 96 -2.33 13.92 1.62
CA GLU A 96 -2.59 13.17 2.85
C GLU A 96 -4.03 12.63 2.88
N TRP A 97 -5.03 13.46 2.57
CA TRP A 97 -6.43 13.03 2.55
C TRP A 97 -6.72 11.96 1.51
N LEU A 98 -6.09 12.04 0.33
CA LEU A 98 -6.24 11.02 -0.70
C LEU A 98 -5.50 9.72 -0.35
N GLU A 99 -4.39 9.82 0.38
CA GLU A 99 -3.68 8.67 0.93
C GLU A 99 -4.54 7.95 1.99
N GLU A 100 -5.12 8.68 2.93
CA GLU A 100 -6.04 8.16 3.95
C GLU A 100 -7.31 7.53 3.34
N ALA A 101 -7.81 8.10 2.24
CA ALA A 101 -8.94 7.54 1.50
C ALA A 101 -8.57 6.28 0.66
N GLY A 102 -7.30 5.88 0.66
CA GLY A 102 -6.83 4.65 0.01
C GLY A 102 -6.65 4.78 -1.50
N TYR A 103 -6.39 5.98 -2.02
CA TYR A 103 -6.08 6.19 -3.45
C TYR A 103 -4.60 6.00 -3.78
N LYS A 104 -3.73 6.03 -2.77
CA LYS A 104 -2.32 5.72 -2.96
C LYS A 104 -2.18 4.22 -3.20
N ILE A 105 -1.50 3.84 -4.27
CA ILE A 105 -1.22 2.44 -4.54
C ILE A 105 -0.35 1.97 -3.38
N PRO A 106 -0.70 0.85 -2.70
CA PRO A 106 0.16 0.30 -1.67
C PRO A 106 1.49 -0.06 -2.35
N SER A 107 2.49 0.80 -2.16
CA SER A 107 3.85 0.46 -2.52
C SER A 107 4.15 -0.82 -1.77
N THR A 108 4.52 -1.88 -2.48
CA THR A 108 5.01 -3.13 -1.88
C THR A 108 6.34 -2.91 -1.13
N GLU A 109 6.75 -1.66 -0.96
CA GLU A 109 7.73 -1.20 0.00
C GLU A 109 7.09 -1.11 1.38
N GLN A 110 7.14 -2.24 2.07
CA GLN A 110 7.29 -2.33 3.52
C GLN A 110 6.74 -1.13 4.30
N SER A 111 5.45 -1.19 4.65
CA SER A 111 5.10 -0.76 6.00
C SER A 111 5.88 -1.66 6.96
N VAL A 112 7.12 -1.26 7.28
CA VAL A 112 7.76 -1.66 8.52
C VAL A 112 6.99 -0.92 9.61
N THR A 113 5.73 -1.31 9.81
CA THR A 113 5.16 -1.19 11.13
C THR A 113 6.07 -2.09 11.96
N THR A 114 6.93 -1.48 12.75
CA THR A 114 7.61 -2.10 13.90
C THR A 114 6.55 -2.49 14.93
N GLN A 115 5.51 -3.22 14.52
CA GLN A 115 4.89 -4.18 15.40
C GLN A 115 5.89 -5.31 15.47
N SER A 116 6.76 -5.21 16.47
CA SER A 116 7.53 -6.34 16.96
C SER A 116 6.64 -7.56 16.87
N ILE A 117 7.02 -8.51 16.02
CA ILE A 117 6.52 -9.87 16.13
C ILE A 117 6.76 -10.22 17.61
N PRO A 118 5.74 -10.57 18.42
CA PRO A 118 6.00 -11.00 19.77
C PRO A 118 7.01 -12.15 19.67
N MET A 119 8.20 -11.93 20.24
CA MET A 119 9.32 -12.88 20.20
C MET A 119 8.97 -14.23 20.83
N ASP A 120 7.82 -14.32 21.49
CA ASP A 120 7.28 -15.53 22.11
C ASP A 120 5.95 -15.95 21.48
N ALA A 121 5.99 -16.47 20.25
CA ALA A 121 4.87 -17.25 19.72
C ALA A 121 4.83 -18.60 20.46
N THR A 122 4.13 -18.63 21.59
CA THR A 122 3.88 -19.88 22.32
C THR A 122 2.82 -20.68 21.56
N ILE A 123 3.23 -21.78 20.92
CA ILE A 123 2.31 -22.72 20.26
C ILE A 123 1.69 -23.62 21.33
N HIS A 124 0.42 -23.39 21.65
CA HIS A 124 -0.33 -24.22 22.58
C HIS A 124 -0.75 -25.53 21.90
N VAL A 125 0.04 -26.59 22.05
CA VAL A 125 -0.32 -27.94 21.60
C VAL A 125 -1.24 -28.57 22.65
N SER A 126 -2.52 -28.71 22.34
CA SER A 126 -3.48 -29.39 23.22
C SER A 126 -3.86 -30.76 22.65
N ASN A 127 -3.85 -31.77 23.52
CA ASN A 127 -4.39 -33.12 23.31
C ASN A 127 -3.53 -34.12 22.50
N THR A 128 -2.32 -34.44 22.96
CA THR A 128 -1.54 -35.57 22.44
C THR A 128 -0.91 -36.40 23.56
N SER A 129 -1.15 -37.72 23.56
CA SER A 129 -0.52 -38.69 24.48
C SER A 129 0.92 -39.01 24.04
N ILE A 130 1.77 -38.01 23.91
CA ILE A 130 3.15 -38.17 23.44
C ILE A 130 4.09 -38.23 24.65
N LYS A 131 4.84 -39.33 24.80
CA LYS A 131 5.77 -39.52 25.94
C LYS A 131 7.06 -38.69 25.83
N THR A 132 7.63 -38.58 24.63
CA THR A 132 8.83 -37.78 24.34
C THR A 132 8.80 -37.36 22.88
N LEU A 133 9.08 -36.08 22.60
CA LEU A 133 9.25 -35.56 21.24
C LEU A 133 10.67 -34.97 21.17
N ASN A 134 11.52 -35.47 20.25
CA ASN A 134 12.87 -34.94 20.05
C ASN A 134 12.93 -34.28 18.66
N VAL A 135 13.29 -33.00 18.61
CA VAL A 135 13.38 -32.24 17.35
C VAL A 135 14.85 -31.89 17.14
N GLU A 136 15.50 -32.60 16.22
CA GLU A 136 16.90 -32.33 15.88
C GLU A 136 16.97 -31.72 14.48
N LYS A 137 17.32 -30.42 14.43
CA LYS A 137 17.62 -29.63 13.22
C LYS A 137 16.44 -29.40 12.28
N ASN A 138 15.53 -28.51 12.69
CA ASN A 138 14.58 -27.89 11.75
C ASN A 138 15.25 -26.72 11.03
N THR A 139 15.16 -26.68 9.70
CA THR A 139 15.65 -25.56 8.89
C THR A 139 14.46 -24.76 8.36
N ILE A 140 14.42 -23.46 8.68
CA ILE A 140 13.45 -22.52 8.11
C ILE A 140 14.18 -21.71 7.05
N THR A 141 13.76 -21.84 5.80
CA THR A 141 14.34 -21.06 4.70
C THR A 141 13.33 -20.01 4.23
N VAL A 142 13.72 -18.74 4.32
CA VAL A 142 12.93 -17.60 3.85
C VAL A 142 13.54 -17.11 2.54
N ASN A 143 12.81 -17.24 1.44
CA ASN A 143 13.25 -16.74 0.13
C ASN A 143 12.54 -15.40 -0.18
N ARG A 144 13.30 -14.30 -0.11
CA ARG A 144 12.77 -12.95 -0.30
C ARG A 144 12.44 -12.63 -1.76
N ASP A 145 13.21 -13.16 -2.71
CA ASP A 145 13.01 -12.91 -4.14
C ASP A 145 11.79 -13.65 -4.71
N LYS A 146 11.44 -14.79 -4.10
CA LYS A 146 10.28 -15.61 -4.49
C LYS A 146 9.04 -15.39 -3.63
N ASN A 147 9.15 -14.59 -2.56
CA ASN A 147 8.11 -14.37 -1.56
C ASN A 147 7.48 -15.66 -1.00
N THR A 148 8.32 -16.69 -0.75
CA THR A 148 7.87 -17.97 -0.19
C THR A 148 8.65 -18.32 1.07
N ILE A 149 7.93 -18.87 2.06
CA ILE A 149 8.50 -19.45 3.27
C ILE A 149 8.34 -20.96 3.16
N THR A 150 9.43 -21.70 3.28
CA THR A 150 9.43 -23.16 3.26
C THR A 150 9.89 -23.67 4.63
N ILE A 151 9.12 -24.62 5.17
CA ILE A 151 9.38 -25.23 6.47
C ILE A 151 9.55 -26.73 6.24
N ASP A 152 10.78 -27.22 6.38
CA ASP A 152 11.10 -28.64 6.32
C ASP A 152 11.23 -29.19 7.73
N ILE A 153 10.34 -30.13 8.09
CA ILE A 153 10.31 -30.76 9.41
C ILE A 153 10.63 -32.24 9.23
N ASN A 154 11.71 -32.69 9.87
CA ASN A 154 12.06 -34.10 9.89
C ASN A 154 11.61 -34.71 11.21
N ILE A 155 10.68 -35.66 11.17
CA ILE A 155 10.08 -36.28 12.37
C ILE A 155 10.45 -37.77 12.38
N GLN A 156 11.09 -38.22 13.46
CA GLN A 156 11.37 -39.63 13.70
C GLN A 156 10.49 -40.14 14.85
N LEU A 157 9.68 -41.15 14.59
CA LEU A 157 8.85 -41.81 15.60
C LEU A 157 9.49 -43.14 16.01
N VAL A 158 9.79 -43.30 17.30
CA VAL A 158 10.27 -44.57 17.85
C VAL A 158 9.15 -45.15 18.72
N ALA A 159 8.64 -46.31 18.34
CA ALA A 159 7.69 -47.08 19.14
C ALA A 159 8.37 -48.35 19.68
N PRO A 160 8.21 -48.69 20.97
CA PRO A 160 8.72 -49.95 21.49
C PRO A 160 7.92 -51.12 20.89
N LEU A 161 8.63 -52.13 20.38
CA LEU A 161 8.00 -53.37 19.96
C LEU A 161 7.64 -54.18 21.22
N PRO A 162 6.43 -54.75 21.33
CA PRO A 162 6.07 -55.57 22.48
C PRO A 162 7.01 -56.77 22.56
N THR A 163 7.70 -56.91 23.68
CA THR A 163 8.53 -58.08 23.97
C THR A 163 7.58 -59.19 24.42
N ASP A 164 7.46 -60.24 23.61
CA ASP A 164 6.66 -61.41 23.94
C ASP A 164 7.34 -62.13 25.11
N SER A 165 6.84 -61.90 26.32
CA SER A 165 7.27 -62.63 27.51
C SER A 165 6.47 -63.92 27.61
N SER A 166 6.81 -64.89 26.77
CA SER A 166 6.41 -66.28 26.98
C SER A 166 7.06 -66.77 28.28
N LYS A 167 6.30 -66.73 29.37
CA LYS A 167 6.55 -67.59 30.52
C LYS A 167 6.02 -68.96 30.13
N GLU A 168 6.91 -69.91 29.88
CA GLU A 168 6.56 -71.33 29.85
C GLU A 168 7.02 -71.91 31.18
N ASP A 169 6.04 -72.40 31.94
CA ASP A 169 6.18 -73.20 33.17
C ASP A 169 6.69 -74.62 32.85
#